data_AF-A0AAN7Z8Z6-F1
#
_entry.id   AF-A0AAN7Z8Z6-F1
#
_cell.length_a   1.000
_cell.length_b   1.000
_cell.length_c   1.000
_cell.angle_alpha   90.00
_cell.angle_beta   90.00
_cell.angle_gamma   90.00
#
_symmetry.space_group_name_H-M   'P 1'
#
loop_
_entity.id
_entity.type
_entity.pdbx_description
1 polymer ?
#
loop_
_entity_poly.entity_id
_entity_poly.type
_entity_poly.pdbx_seq_one_letter_code
_entity_poly.pdbx_strand_id
1 'polypeptide(L)'
;MAVFRLNIVLSLAALSIAFALEHVQTNQTRLGPDDSPDESLRYDSYRYRCDQPHALDPSADGLLSSQDLFTGSDAIDILVKRHQPLVQIPSICYDDLGDFDDDERWEPFHKVPKVLKETYPIIHNIATIETIHKFGLVYTISGSDEGLDPILLTAHQDVVPVEEETLDRWEYPPFDAHYNPKDGFLWGRGASDDKSRITALMSAMEALLSQKDYQPRRSVIFAFGFDEECSGYRGAGEIAKHLEKQYGEGGIAVILDEGGAGLQTLGDTLYALPAVYEKGYLDVWFDIDVIGGHSSVPSPHTAIGMMSEIVTELESSPFEPKIMWNSPVHQGLICLARYSPYAIPDLTNIIYHGDLDAAAHYLSHASPNTQYLIQTSQAVDWIAGGDKINCLPEFVTLGVNHRIAPQDSIGSVQYRVVKLTEHVVRKYSLQLRAFEGDDDYRRYLAAEGISSEDDKAHHQWKPTYNGTLTLRSGKKSRVTPQTPTSGPIWDIFAGTVRHTFAREASRVIAAPGAMTANTDSRHYLSLSDHIYRWSPGSLASFGNIHTINERVQLGELSNMAKFYYDFIRNFDQADI
;
A
#
# COMPACT_ATOMS: atom_id res chain seq x y z
N MET A 1 -14.51 -29.16 6.62
CA MET A 1 -15.13 -28.48 5.45
C MET A 1 -15.77 -27.12 5.76
N ALA A 2 -15.77 -26.65 7.02
CA ALA A 2 -16.15 -25.26 7.38
C ALA A 2 -14.93 -24.32 7.55
N VAL A 3 -13.71 -24.85 7.53
CA VAL A 3 -12.45 -24.11 7.69
C VAL A 3 -11.89 -23.58 6.35
N PHE A 4 -12.46 -24.01 5.22
CA PHE A 4 -12.01 -23.60 3.87
C PHE A 4 -12.80 -22.41 3.29
N ARG A 5 -13.96 -22.06 3.86
CA ARG A 5 -14.83 -20.97 3.37
C ARG A 5 -14.49 -19.59 3.95
N LEU A 6 -13.66 -19.54 5.00
CA LEU A 6 -13.32 -18.29 5.69
C LEU A 6 -12.03 -17.64 5.16
N ASN A 7 -11.16 -18.40 4.48
CA ASN A 7 -9.82 -17.94 4.10
C ASN A 7 -9.76 -16.95 2.92
N ILE A 8 -10.87 -16.69 2.24
CA ILE A 8 -10.92 -15.86 1.01
C ILE A 8 -11.72 -14.58 1.19
N VAL A 9 -12.63 -14.55 2.17
CA VAL A 9 -13.31 -13.32 2.61
C VAL A 9 -12.30 -12.27 3.10
N LEU A 10 -11.12 -12.73 3.51
CA LEU A 10 -9.97 -11.99 4.06
C LEU A 10 -9.14 -11.21 3.04
N SER A 11 -9.62 -11.09 1.79
CA SER A 11 -8.82 -10.56 0.69
C SER A 11 -9.42 -9.36 -0.03
N LEU A 12 -10.66 -9.00 0.28
CA LEU A 12 -11.09 -7.60 0.17
C LEU A 12 -10.46 -6.74 1.28
N ALA A 13 -9.77 -7.35 2.26
CA ALA A 13 -8.98 -6.71 3.29
C ALA A 13 -7.99 -7.69 3.97
N ALA A 14 -6.80 -7.87 3.36
CA ALA A 14 -5.52 -8.49 3.80
C ALA A 14 -5.49 -9.62 4.90
N LEU A 15 -4.58 -10.60 4.75
CA LEU A 15 -4.33 -11.82 5.58
C LEU A 15 -3.60 -11.56 6.94
N SER A 16 -3.53 -12.38 8.01
CA SER A 16 -3.51 -13.85 8.27
C SER A 16 -3.95 -14.22 9.72
N ILE A 17 -4.42 -15.45 9.95
CA ILE A 17 -4.82 -16.04 11.27
C ILE A 17 -3.88 -17.17 11.70
N ALA A 18 -3.54 -17.22 12.99
CA ALA A 18 -3.30 -18.46 13.73
C ALA A 18 -3.91 -18.36 15.15
N PHE A 19 -4.73 -19.37 15.51
CA PHE A 19 -5.31 -19.68 16.83
C PHE A 19 -6.24 -18.65 17.51
N ALA A 20 -7.55 -18.94 17.52
CA ALA A 20 -8.31 -19.20 18.76
C ALA A 20 -9.77 -19.58 18.48
N LEU A 21 -10.31 -20.44 19.36
CA LEU A 21 -11.73 -20.75 19.60
C LEU A 21 -12.33 -21.97 18.88
N GLU A 22 -11.91 -23.15 19.35
CA GLU A 22 -12.86 -24.17 19.78
C GLU A 22 -13.58 -23.71 21.07
N HIS A 23 -14.89 -23.98 21.14
CA HIS A 23 -15.79 -23.83 22.30
C HIS A 23 -16.18 -22.38 22.67
N VAL A 24 -17.45 -21.97 22.77
CA VAL A 24 -18.67 -22.65 23.24
C VAL A 24 -19.92 -22.03 22.58
N GLN A 25 -20.84 -22.91 22.16
CA GLN A 25 -22.22 -22.62 21.77
C GLN A 25 -23.03 -21.99 22.90
N THR A 26 -23.96 -21.09 22.58
CA THR A 26 -25.43 -21.26 22.78
C THR A 26 -26.14 -19.90 22.77
N ASN A 27 -26.90 -19.64 21.70
CA ASN A 27 -28.35 -19.43 21.82
C ASN A 27 -28.97 -19.40 20.42
N GLN A 28 -29.71 -20.45 20.11
CA GLN A 28 -30.54 -20.57 18.92
C GLN A 28 -31.67 -19.54 18.99
N THR A 29 -31.73 -18.64 18.01
CA THR A 29 -33.01 -18.18 17.49
C THR A 29 -33.18 -18.80 16.11
N ARG A 30 -34.22 -19.64 15.99
CA ARG A 30 -34.61 -20.28 14.73
C ARG A 30 -35.14 -19.20 13.78
N LEU A 31 -34.47 -18.98 12.66
CA LEU A 31 -35.09 -18.39 11.48
C LEU A 31 -35.57 -19.52 10.58
N GLY A 32 -36.83 -19.42 10.14
CA GLY A 32 -37.53 -20.44 9.36
C GLY A 32 -37.04 -20.53 7.90
N PRO A 33 -37.51 -21.51 7.13
CA PRO A 33 -37.03 -21.77 5.79
C PRO A 33 -37.87 -21.01 4.76
N ASP A 34 -37.63 -19.70 4.55
CA ASP A 34 -38.15 -19.00 3.35
C ASP A 34 -37.52 -17.61 3.08
N ASP A 35 -36.20 -17.44 3.18
CA ASP A 35 -35.52 -16.20 2.77
C ASP A 35 -34.57 -16.45 1.60
N SER A 36 -35.14 -16.65 0.41
CA SER A 36 -34.42 -16.37 -0.84
C SER A 36 -34.44 -14.85 -1.07
N PRO A 37 -33.30 -14.19 -1.31
CA PRO A 37 -33.29 -12.75 -1.55
C PRO A 37 -34.12 -12.40 -2.80
N ASP A 38 -35.07 -11.49 -2.62
CA ASP A 38 -35.95 -10.97 -3.67
C ASP A 38 -35.16 -10.22 -4.75
N GLU A 39 -35.07 -10.80 -5.95
CA GLU A 39 -34.41 -10.22 -7.12
C GLU A 39 -35.10 -8.95 -7.67
N SER A 40 -36.24 -8.51 -7.10
CA SER A 40 -37.10 -7.47 -7.69
C SER A 40 -36.87 -6.03 -7.20
N LEU A 41 -35.90 -5.77 -6.31
CA LEU A 41 -35.54 -4.41 -5.90
C LEU A 41 -34.73 -3.69 -6.99
N ARG A 42 -35.44 -3.16 -8.00
CA ARG A 42 -34.88 -2.32 -9.07
C ARG A 42 -34.44 -0.97 -8.50
N TYR A 43 -33.13 -0.84 -8.34
CA TYR A 43 -32.41 0.30 -7.79
C TYR A 43 -32.13 1.43 -8.80
N ASP A 44 -32.17 2.68 -8.30
CA ASP A 44 -31.96 3.96 -8.99
C ASP A 44 -30.81 3.98 -10.01
N SER A 45 -30.95 4.85 -11.02
CA SER A 45 -30.01 5.03 -12.15
C SER A 45 -28.68 5.72 -11.82
N TYR A 46 -28.45 6.12 -10.56
CA TYR A 46 -27.27 6.89 -10.12
C TYR A 46 -26.32 6.14 -9.19
N ARG A 47 -26.57 4.85 -8.90
CA ARG A 47 -25.76 4.06 -7.96
C ARG A 47 -24.71 3.24 -8.73
N TYR A 48 -23.44 3.27 -8.31
CA TYR A 48 -22.39 2.39 -8.84
C TYR A 48 -22.88 0.93 -8.81
N ARG A 49 -22.74 0.19 -9.92
CA ARG A 49 -23.29 -1.17 -10.06
C ARG A 49 -22.22 -2.25 -10.18
N CYS A 50 -20.95 -1.87 -10.27
CA CYS A 50 -19.88 -2.78 -10.65
C CYS A 50 -20.13 -3.46 -12.02
N ASP A 51 -20.61 -2.72 -13.01
CA ASP A 51 -20.68 -3.24 -14.37
C ASP A 51 -19.25 -3.49 -14.90
N GLN A 52 -19.05 -4.63 -15.55
CA GLN A 52 -17.74 -5.06 -16.01
C GLN A 52 -17.64 -4.90 -17.53
N PRO A 53 -16.57 -4.28 -18.06
CA PRO A 53 -16.36 -4.17 -19.49
C PRO A 53 -16.13 -5.55 -20.12
N HIS A 54 -16.28 -5.65 -21.44
CA HIS A 54 -15.90 -6.88 -22.16
C HIS A 54 -14.40 -7.17 -21.98
N ALA A 55 -14.02 -8.46 -22.01
CA ALA A 55 -12.62 -8.82 -22.04
C ALA A 55 -11.97 -8.22 -23.31
N LEU A 56 -10.83 -7.58 -23.16
CA LEU A 56 -10.09 -6.95 -24.26
C LEU A 56 -8.98 -7.87 -24.73
N ASP A 57 -9.22 -8.49 -25.88
CA ASP A 57 -8.30 -9.40 -26.55
C ASP A 57 -7.40 -8.61 -27.52
N PRO A 58 -6.09 -8.49 -27.24
CA PRO A 58 -5.17 -7.73 -28.09
C PRO A 58 -4.77 -8.46 -29.38
N SER A 59 -5.25 -9.69 -29.65
CA SER A 59 -4.79 -10.53 -30.78
C SER A 59 -4.98 -9.95 -32.18
N ALA A 60 -5.71 -8.84 -32.33
CA ALA A 60 -5.88 -8.14 -33.59
C ALA A 60 -4.56 -7.58 -34.17
N ASP A 61 -3.54 -7.36 -33.34
CA ASP A 61 -2.22 -6.86 -33.78
C ASP A 61 -1.32 -7.95 -34.42
N GLY A 62 -1.73 -9.22 -34.38
CA GLY A 62 -0.97 -10.35 -34.96
C GLY A 62 0.24 -10.83 -34.15
N LEU A 63 0.47 -10.28 -32.96
CA LEU A 63 1.56 -10.70 -32.06
C LEU A 63 1.22 -12.03 -31.36
N LEU A 64 2.25 -12.72 -30.89
CA LEU A 64 2.09 -13.93 -30.06
C LEU A 64 1.30 -13.60 -28.79
N SER A 65 0.50 -14.55 -28.32
CA SER A 65 -0.30 -14.35 -27.10
C SER A 65 0.60 -14.36 -25.86
N SER A 66 0.21 -13.62 -24.82
CA SER A 66 0.86 -13.68 -23.51
C SER A 66 0.92 -15.12 -22.97
N GLN A 67 -0.14 -15.90 -23.24
CA GLN A 67 -0.22 -17.29 -22.81
C GLN A 67 0.83 -18.18 -23.50
N ASP A 68 1.12 -17.97 -24.78
CA ASP A 68 2.14 -18.74 -25.50
C ASP A 68 3.56 -18.37 -25.06
N LEU A 69 3.78 -17.11 -24.69
CA LEU A 69 5.11 -16.59 -24.32
C LEU A 69 5.51 -16.92 -22.88
N PHE A 70 4.55 -16.90 -21.95
CA PHE A 70 4.83 -16.93 -20.52
C PHE A 70 4.33 -18.20 -19.81
N THR A 71 3.82 -19.20 -20.53
CA THR A 71 3.36 -20.47 -19.92
C THR A 71 4.34 -21.61 -20.21
N GLY A 72 4.50 -22.52 -19.25
CA GLY A 72 5.32 -23.73 -19.39
C GLY A 72 6.69 -23.63 -18.72
N SER A 73 7.40 -24.74 -18.66
CA SER A 73 8.69 -24.85 -17.93
C SER A 73 9.75 -23.90 -18.47
N ASP A 74 9.83 -23.73 -19.80
CA ASP A 74 10.85 -22.90 -20.43
C ASP A 74 10.67 -21.41 -20.06
N ALA A 75 9.41 -20.95 -20.00
CA ALA A 75 9.09 -19.61 -19.54
C ALA A 75 9.48 -19.41 -18.07
N ILE A 76 9.21 -20.40 -17.21
CA ILE A 76 9.61 -20.37 -15.80
C ILE A 76 11.14 -20.33 -15.66
N ASP A 77 11.87 -21.16 -16.40
CA ASP A 77 13.33 -21.18 -16.37
C ASP A 77 13.95 -19.85 -16.81
N ILE A 78 13.33 -19.17 -17.80
CA ILE A 78 13.71 -17.82 -18.20
C ILE A 78 13.47 -16.83 -17.06
N LEU A 79 12.29 -16.86 -16.45
CA LEU A 79 11.95 -15.95 -15.34
C LEU A 79 12.88 -16.14 -14.14
N VAL A 80 13.23 -17.39 -13.79
CA VAL A 80 14.22 -17.70 -12.75
C VAL A 80 15.56 -17.04 -13.08
N LYS A 81 16.08 -17.26 -14.31
CA LYS A 81 17.36 -16.68 -14.75
C LYS A 81 17.37 -15.15 -14.76
N ARG A 82 16.22 -14.52 -15.01
CA ARG A 82 16.06 -13.08 -15.00
C ARG A 82 15.94 -12.50 -13.59
N HIS A 83 15.28 -13.24 -12.69
CA HIS A 83 14.97 -12.75 -11.36
C HIS A 83 16.12 -12.96 -10.36
N GLN A 84 16.80 -14.11 -10.40
CA GLN A 84 17.87 -14.45 -9.45
C GLN A 84 18.98 -13.38 -9.37
N PRO A 85 19.56 -12.87 -10.48
CA PRO A 85 20.64 -11.91 -10.40
C PRO A 85 20.23 -10.59 -9.76
N LEU A 86 18.96 -10.20 -9.89
CA LEU A 86 18.44 -8.97 -9.29
C LEU A 86 18.22 -9.14 -7.78
N VAL A 87 17.68 -10.29 -7.36
CA VAL A 87 17.50 -10.65 -5.93
C VAL A 87 18.85 -10.79 -5.21
N GLN A 88 19.89 -11.25 -5.91
CA GLN A 88 21.25 -11.36 -5.35
C GLN A 88 21.93 -10.01 -5.05
N ILE A 89 21.35 -8.88 -5.45
CA ILE A 89 21.87 -7.54 -5.13
C ILE A 89 21.29 -7.08 -3.79
N PRO A 90 22.10 -6.85 -2.74
CA PRO A 90 21.61 -6.33 -1.47
C PRO A 90 21.43 -4.80 -1.52
N SER A 91 20.48 -4.32 -2.34
CA SER A 91 20.09 -2.92 -2.47
C SER A 91 19.22 -2.47 -1.29
N ILE A 92 19.79 -2.47 -0.09
CA ILE A 92 19.02 -2.28 1.15
C ILE A 92 18.78 -0.79 1.42
N CYS A 93 17.53 -0.42 1.69
CA CYS A 93 17.19 0.93 2.16
C CYS A 93 17.14 0.98 3.70
N TYR A 94 17.76 1.99 4.30
CA TYR A 94 17.68 2.27 5.74
C TYR A 94 17.11 3.67 5.98
N ASP A 95 16.31 3.83 7.03
CA ASP A 95 15.73 5.13 7.42
C ASP A 95 16.79 6.22 7.71
N ASP A 96 18.03 5.83 8.01
CA ASP A 96 19.15 6.70 8.34
C ASP A 96 20.25 6.75 7.26
N LEU A 97 19.90 6.43 6.01
CA LEU A 97 20.85 6.54 4.89
C LEU A 97 21.37 7.98 4.71
N GLY A 98 22.69 8.10 4.67
CA GLY A 98 23.39 9.37 4.46
C GLY A 98 23.39 9.82 3.00
N ASP A 99 24.16 10.87 2.73
CA ASP A 99 24.39 11.35 1.38
C ASP A 99 25.14 10.31 0.53
N PHE A 100 24.90 10.31 -0.79
CA PHE A 100 25.35 9.23 -1.69
C PHE A 100 26.85 9.01 -1.69
N ASP A 101 27.64 10.08 -1.55
CA ASP A 101 29.09 10.01 -1.66
C ASP A 101 29.78 9.72 -0.31
N ASP A 102 29.02 9.75 0.80
CA ASP A 102 29.53 9.59 2.17
C ASP A 102 29.03 8.30 2.87
N ASP A 103 28.13 7.54 2.22
CA ASP A 103 27.54 6.33 2.79
C ASP A 103 27.73 5.11 1.85
N GLU A 104 28.66 4.23 2.23
CA GLU A 104 29.02 3.03 1.48
C GLU A 104 27.85 2.04 1.31
N ARG A 105 26.75 2.19 2.09
CA ARG A 105 25.56 1.35 1.96
C ARG A 105 24.85 1.53 0.61
N TRP A 106 25.15 2.60 -0.13
CA TRP A 106 24.68 2.81 -1.50
C TRP A 106 25.40 1.97 -2.56
N GLU A 107 26.59 1.43 -2.27
CA GLU A 107 27.41 0.71 -3.26
C GLU A 107 26.70 -0.43 -4.01
N PRO A 108 25.84 -1.27 -3.38
CA PRO A 108 25.12 -2.32 -4.08
C PRO A 108 24.23 -1.82 -5.22
N PHE A 109 23.68 -0.61 -5.13
CA PHE A 109 22.78 -0.05 -6.14
C PHE A 109 23.46 0.15 -7.51
N HIS A 110 24.78 0.35 -7.54
CA HIS A 110 25.55 0.43 -8.79
C HIS A 110 25.54 -0.88 -9.61
N LYS A 111 25.12 -2.01 -9.02
CA LYS A 111 25.02 -3.31 -9.71
C LYS A 111 23.70 -3.47 -10.47
N VAL A 112 22.62 -2.83 -10.02
CA VAL A 112 21.27 -2.98 -10.60
C VAL A 112 21.24 -2.66 -12.10
N PRO A 113 21.67 -1.47 -12.58
CA PRO A 113 21.62 -1.16 -14.01
C PRO A 113 22.52 -2.08 -14.86
N LYS A 114 23.58 -2.66 -14.28
CA LYS A 114 24.45 -3.63 -14.99
C LYS A 114 23.70 -4.95 -15.21
N VAL A 115 23.08 -5.48 -14.16
CA VAL A 115 22.27 -6.71 -14.23
C VAL A 115 21.10 -6.53 -15.20
N LEU A 116 20.39 -5.40 -15.13
CA LEU A 116 19.28 -5.13 -16.06
C LEU A 116 19.76 -5.08 -17.52
N LYS A 117 20.91 -4.45 -17.78
CA LYS A 117 21.49 -4.39 -19.13
C LYS A 117 21.89 -5.76 -19.69
N GLU A 118 22.48 -6.61 -18.86
CA GLU A 118 22.88 -7.96 -19.26
C GLU A 118 21.65 -8.87 -19.47
N THR A 119 20.61 -8.67 -18.68
CA THR A 119 19.40 -9.51 -18.67
C THR A 119 18.41 -9.15 -19.80
N TYR A 120 18.33 -7.87 -20.17
CA TYR A 120 17.35 -7.32 -21.11
C TYR A 120 18.04 -6.52 -22.24
N PRO A 121 18.83 -7.18 -23.10
CA PRO A 121 19.64 -6.49 -24.10
C PRO A 121 18.81 -5.77 -25.17
N ILE A 122 17.61 -6.24 -25.51
CA ILE A 122 16.79 -5.62 -26.57
C ILE A 122 16.22 -4.30 -26.07
N ILE A 123 15.64 -4.26 -24.85
CA ILE A 123 15.20 -3.01 -24.23
C ILE A 123 16.36 -2.02 -24.16
N HIS A 124 17.54 -2.45 -23.71
CA HIS A 124 18.70 -1.55 -23.55
C HIS A 124 19.28 -1.04 -24.87
N ASN A 125 18.94 -1.66 -25.99
CA ASN A 125 19.32 -1.19 -27.32
C ASN A 125 18.30 -0.22 -27.94
N ILE A 126 17.06 -0.24 -27.46
CA ILE A 126 15.94 0.53 -28.05
C ILE A 126 15.53 1.70 -27.16
N ALA A 127 15.43 1.50 -25.85
CA ALA A 127 14.94 2.49 -24.92
C ALA A 127 15.93 3.65 -24.74
N THR A 128 15.39 4.86 -24.54
CA THR A 128 16.15 5.95 -23.93
C THR A 128 16.20 5.70 -22.42
N ILE A 129 17.40 5.64 -21.85
CA ILE A 129 17.59 5.33 -20.43
C ILE A 129 18.21 6.54 -19.74
N GLU A 130 17.51 7.06 -18.73
CA GLU A 130 17.96 8.16 -17.89
C GLU A 130 18.17 7.69 -16.45
N THR A 131 19.25 8.17 -15.82
CA THR A 131 19.52 7.93 -14.40
C THR A 131 19.24 9.21 -13.63
N ILE A 132 18.17 9.21 -12.84
CA ILE A 132 17.68 10.33 -12.05
C ILE A 132 18.21 10.22 -10.62
N HIS A 133 18.73 11.34 -10.10
CA HIS A 133 19.19 11.45 -8.70
C HIS A 133 20.07 10.26 -8.23
N LYS A 134 21.09 9.93 -9.05
CA LYS A 134 22.12 8.87 -8.88
C LYS A 134 21.68 7.43 -9.20
N PHE A 135 20.51 6.97 -8.75
CA PHE A 135 20.11 5.56 -8.88
C PHE A 135 18.72 5.32 -9.48
N GLY A 136 17.87 6.34 -9.61
CA GLY A 136 16.53 6.19 -10.18
C GLY A 136 16.64 5.90 -11.67
N LEU A 137 16.01 4.83 -12.15
CA LEU A 137 16.11 4.44 -13.56
C LEU A 137 14.81 4.74 -14.29
N VAL A 138 14.89 5.53 -15.36
CA VAL A 138 13.76 5.81 -16.24
C VAL A 138 14.06 5.26 -17.62
N TYR A 139 13.24 4.30 -18.08
CA TYR A 139 13.30 3.74 -19.43
C TYR A 139 12.13 4.29 -20.23
N THR A 140 12.42 4.98 -21.33
CA THR A 140 11.40 5.48 -22.25
C THR A 140 11.50 4.73 -23.57
N ILE A 141 10.45 3.99 -23.93
CA ILE A 141 10.27 3.40 -25.25
C ILE A 141 9.31 4.30 -26.01
N SER A 142 9.86 5.08 -26.95
CA SER A 142 9.10 6.06 -27.72
C SER A 142 8.09 5.39 -28.65
N GLY A 143 6.84 5.83 -28.56
CA GLY A 143 5.79 5.51 -29.51
C GLY A 143 5.91 6.34 -30.80
N SER A 144 5.22 5.89 -31.84
CA SER A 144 5.16 6.60 -33.13
C SER A 144 4.15 7.75 -33.17
N ASP A 145 3.21 7.83 -32.21
CA ASP A 145 2.20 8.88 -32.12
C ASP A 145 2.45 9.77 -30.88
N GLU A 146 2.99 10.98 -31.14
CA GLU A 146 3.25 11.98 -30.10
C GLU A 146 1.97 12.62 -29.53
N GLY A 147 0.80 12.38 -30.15
CA GLY A 147 -0.49 12.87 -29.66
C GLY A 147 -1.11 12.02 -28.57
N LEU A 148 -0.52 10.86 -28.26
CA LEU A 148 -0.99 9.95 -27.21
C LEU A 148 -0.13 10.08 -25.96
N ASP A 149 -0.77 10.42 -24.84
CA ASP A 149 -0.07 10.47 -23.55
C ASP A 149 0.54 9.10 -23.21
N PRO A 150 1.79 9.02 -22.74
CA PRO A 150 2.42 7.76 -22.39
C PRO A 150 1.71 7.03 -21.24
N ILE A 151 1.96 5.72 -21.14
CA ILE A 151 1.68 4.96 -19.91
C ILE A 151 2.94 4.90 -19.04
N LEU A 152 2.76 4.93 -17.72
CA LEU A 152 3.84 4.83 -16.75
C LEU A 152 3.66 3.57 -15.89
N LEU A 153 4.63 2.67 -15.94
CA LEU A 153 4.67 1.46 -15.10
C LEU A 153 5.82 1.59 -14.11
N THR A 154 5.50 1.53 -12.82
CA THR A 154 6.46 1.79 -11.73
C THR A 154 6.79 0.52 -10.95
N ALA A 155 7.97 0.53 -10.33
CA ALA A 155 8.45 -0.47 -9.39
C ALA A 155 9.62 0.14 -8.60
N HIS A 156 10.15 -0.54 -7.60
CA HIS A 156 11.35 -0.07 -6.89
C HIS A 156 12.48 -1.11 -6.80
N GLN A 157 13.70 -0.62 -6.67
CA GLN A 157 14.94 -1.40 -6.70
C GLN A 157 15.39 -1.84 -5.31
N ASP A 158 15.00 -1.08 -4.29
CA ASP A 158 15.42 -1.27 -2.93
C ASP A 158 14.66 -2.39 -2.22
N VAL A 159 15.14 -2.74 -1.04
CA VAL A 159 14.55 -3.77 -0.18
C VAL A 159 14.75 -3.36 1.28
N VAL A 160 13.88 -3.81 2.18
CA VAL A 160 14.10 -3.61 3.62
C VAL A 160 15.34 -4.34 4.15
N PRO A 161 15.89 -3.91 5.30
CA PRO A 161 16.99 -4.60 5.97
C PRO A 161 16.68 -6.06 6.31
N VAL A 162 17.75 -6.83 6.49
CA VAL A 162 17.71 -8.16 7.10
C VAL A 162 18.34 -8.05 8.47
N GLU A 163 17.56 -8.37 9.50
CA GLU A 163 18.02 -8.35 10.88
C GLU A 163 19.03 -9.49 11.12
N GLU A 164 20.20 -9.16 11.67
CA GLU A 164 21.32 -10.10 11.85
C GLU A 164 20.92 -11.26 12.76
N GLU A 165 20.14 -10.97 13.81
CA GLU A 165 19.63 -11.95 14.77
C GLU A 165 18.66 -12.97 14.15
N THR A 166 18.25 -12.78 12.89
CA THR A 166 17.28 -13.65 12.22
C THR A 166 17.88 -14.55 11.18
N LEU A 167 19.16 -14.38 10.85
CA LEU A 167 19.84 -15.10 9.77
C LEU A 167 19.79 -16.63 9.92
N ASP A 168 19.78 -17.15 11.15
CA ASP A 168 19.64 -18.58 11.45
C ASP A 168 18.21 -19.12 11.26
N ARG A 169 17.21 -18.23 11.18
CA ARG A 169 15.80 -18.57 10.92
C ARG A 169 15.43 -18.53 9.43
N TRP A 170 16.32 -18.04 8.58
CA TRP A 170 16.16 -18.11 7.14
C TRP A 170 16.44 -19.55 6.64
N GLU A 171 15.51 -20.11 5.87
CA GLU A 171 15.65 -21.42 5.24
C GLU A 171 16.77 -21.41 4.19
N TYR A 172 16.90 -20.29 3.48
CA TYR A 172 17.98 -20.00 2.54
C TYR A 172 18.53 -18.60 2.81
N PRO A 173 19.85 -18.35 2.64
CA PRO A 173 20.41 -17.02 2.87
C PRO A 173 19.63 -15.93 2.09
N PRO A 174 19.36 -14.76 2.70
CA PRO A 174 18.44 -13.77 2.15
C PRO A 174 18.75 -13.32 0.71
N PHE A 175 20.03 -13.31 0.32
CA PHE A 175 20.46 -12.88 -1.01
C PHE A 175 21.02 -14.03 -1.87
N ASP A 176 20.71 -15.29 -1.53
CA ASP A 176 21.08 -16.46 -2.35
C ASP A 176 20.23 -16.56 -3.63
N ALA A 177 19.00 -16.02 -3.58
CA ALA A 177 17.97 -16.17 -4.61
C ALA A 177 17.70 -17.64 -4.95
N HIS A 178 17.47 -18.46 -3.91
CA HIS A 178 17.32 -19.89 -4.07
C HIS A 178 16.01 -20.26 -4.77
N TYR A 179 16.08 -20.87 -5.96
CA TYR A 179 14.89 -21.39 -6.64
C TYR A 179 14.70 -22.88 -6.33
N ASN A 180 13.53 -23.22 -5.78
CA ASN A 180 13.13 -24.61 -5.56
C ASN A 180 12.07 -25.03 -6.62
N PRO A 181 12.42 -25.88 -7.59
CA PRO A 181 11.47 -26.30 -8.62
C PRO A 181 10.36 -27.22 -8.11
N LYS A 182 10.46 -27.75 -6.88
CA LYS A 182 9.43 -28.64 -6.32
C LYS A 182 8.20 -27.89 -5.81
N ASP A 183 8.41 -26.74 -5.20
CA ASP A 183 7.34 -25.86 -4.71
C ASP A 183 7.08 -24.67 -5.66
N GLY A 184 8.02 -24.40 -6.58
CA GLY A 184 7.94 -23.34 -7.57
C GLY A 184 8.26 -21.96 -7.00
N PHE A 185 8.91 -21.87 -5.83
CA PHE A 185 9.28 -20.62 -5.19
C PHE A 185 10.74 -20.25 -5.44
N LEU A 186 10.98 -18.96 -5.65
CA LEU A 186 12.28 -18.33 -5.49
C LEU A 186 12.31 -17.56 -4.18
N TRP A 187 13.28 -17.90 -3.34
CA TRP A 187 13.43 -17.41 -1.97
C TRP A 187 14.55 -16.38 -1.91
N GLY A 188 14.28 -15.25 -1.29
CA GLY A 188 15.23 -14.19 -1.06
C GLY A 188 14.57 -12.86 -0.75
N ARG A 189 15.30 -11.97 -0.06
CA ARG A 189 14.89 -10.59 0.20
C ARG A 189 14.77 -9.83 -1.12
N GLY A 190 13.60 -9.27 -1.36
CA GLY A 190 13.22 -8.65 -2.62
C GLY A 190 12.78 -9.61 -3.72
N ALA A 191 12.70 -10.91 -3.45
CA ALA A 191 12.11 -11.84 -4.41
C ALA A 191 10.63 -11.51 -4.67
N SER A 192 9.94 -11.01 -3.65
CA SER A 192 8.58 -10.50 -3.77
C SER A 192 8.60 -8.98 -3.95
N ASP A 193 9.16 -8.26 -2.99
CA ASP A 193 9.01 -6.80 -2.82
C ASP A 193 10.35 -6.05 -3.02
N ASP A 194 10.63 -5.40 -4.16
CA ASP A 194 9.75 -5.25 -5.34
C ASP A 194 10.35 -5.70 -6.67
N LYS A 195 11.48 -6.42 -6.61
CA LYS A 195 12.22 -6.83 -7.82
C LYS A 195 11.44 -7.78 -8.71
N SER A 196 10.35 -8.38 -8.20
CA SER A 196 9.41 -9.17 -8.98
C SER A 196 8.70 -8.32 -10.05
N ARG A 197 8.23 -7.09 -9.73
CA ARG A 197 7.59 -6.22 -10.73
C ARG A 197 8.60 -5.75 -11.77
N ILE A 198 9.81 -5.35 -11.36
CA ILE A 198 10.89 -5.03 -12.33
C ILE A 198 11.09 -6.20 -13.31
N THR A 199 11.19 -7.41 -12.80
CA THR A 199 11.41 -8.61 -13.62
C THR A 199 10.24 -8.86 -14.57
N ALA A 200 9.00 -8.74 -14.11
CA ALA A 200 7.81 -8.95 -14.94
C ALA A 200 7.64 -7.87 -16.02
N LEU A 201 7.79 -6.58 -15.66
CA LEU A 201 7.71 -5.44 -16.58
C LEU A 201 8.76 -5.54 -17.69
N MET A 202 10.01 -5.74 -17.30
CA MET A 202 11.12 -5.88 -18.25
C MET A 202 10.96 -7.15 -19.09
N SER A 203 10.45 -8.25 -18.53
CA SER A 203 10.19 -9.48 -19.29
C SER A 203 9.09 -9.32 -20.33
N ALA A 204 8.00 -8.62 -19.99
CA ALA A 204 6.90 -8.32 -20.90
C ALA A 204 7.38 -7.45 -22.07
N MET A 205 8.12 -6.38 -21.78
CA MET A 205 8.60 -5.46 -22.82
C MET A 205 9.71 -6.04 -23.69
N GLU A 206 10.63 -6.83 -23.11
CA GLU A 206 11.66 -7.54 -23.88
C GLU A 206 10.99 -8.52 -24.86
N ALA A 207 9.93 -9.22 -24.45
CA ALA A 207 9.17 -10.12 -25.31
C ALA A 207 8.39 -9.39 -26.42
N LEU A 208 7.81 -8.22 -26.12
CA LEU A 208 7.16 -7.36 -27.12
C LEU A 208 8.17 -6.88 -28.17
N LEU A 209 9.27 -6.26 -27.73
CA LEU A 209 10.30 -5.72 -28.62
C LEU A 209 11.09 -6.80 -29.38
N SER A 210 11.08 -8.04 -28.92
CA SER A 210 11.67 -9.19 -29.64
C SER A 210 10.85 -9.59 -30.87
N GLN A 211 9.59 -9.17 -30.97
CA GLN A 211 8.73 -9.54 -32.09
C GLN A 211 8.97 -8.61 -33.27
N LYS A 212 9.15 -9.23 -34.44
CA LYS A 212 9.65 -8.58 -35.65
C LYS A 212 8.86 -7.33 -36.07
N ASP A 213 7.55 -7.33 -35.83
CA ASP A 213 6.63 -6.33 -36.35
C ASP A 213 6.06 -5.42 -35.24
N TYR A 214 6.52 -5.56 -34.00
CA TYR A 214 6.06 -4.68 -32.92
C TYR A 214 6.82 -3.35 -32.93
N GLN A 215 6.08 -2.26 -33.13
CA GLN A 215 6.52 -0.90 -32.86
C GLN A 215 5.40 -0.21 -32.09
N PRO A 216 5.69 0.36 -30.90
CA PRO A 216 4.66 1.01 -30.12
C PRO A 216 4.12 2.24 -30.86
N ARG A 217 2.81 2.42 -30.81
CA ARG A 217 2.14 3.66 -31.17
C ARG A 217 2.17 4.65 -30.01
N ARG A 218 1.88 4.20 -28.80
CA ARG A 218 1.92 5.00 -27.56
C ARG A 218 3.24 4.77 -26.84
N SER A 219 3.83 5.84 -26.31
CA SER A 219 5.06 5.74 -25.53
C SER A 219 4.83 4.96 -24.23
N VAL A 220 5.79 4.10 -23.87
CA VAL A 220 5.78 3.31 -22.63
C VAL A 220 6.96 3.75 -21.77
N ILE A 221 6.69 4.13 -20.54
CA ILE A 221 7.71 4.59 -19.58
C ILE A 221 7.77 3.61 -18.42
N PHE A 222 8.97 3.14 -18.09
CA PHE A 222 9.24 2.47 -16.82
C PHE A 222 10.01 3.42 -15.90
N ALA A 223 9.57 3.53 -14.66
CA ALA A 223 10.26 4.29 -13.62
C ALA A 223 10.55 3.39 -12.43
N PHE A 224 11.84 3.18 -12.14
CA PHE A 224 12.30 2.35 -11.04
C PHE A 224 12.93 3.22 -9.93
N GLY A 225 12.18 3.38 -8.84
CA GLY A 225 12.63 4.02 -7.60
C GLY A 225 13.76 3.25 -6.91
N PHE A 226 14.37 3.82 -5.87
CA PHE A 226 15.49 3.18 -5.15
C PHE A 226 15.51 3.46 -3.65
N ASP A 227 14.46 4.08 -3.12
CA ASP A 227 14.32 4.38 -1.70
C ASP A 227 12.86 4.30 -1.22
N GLU A 228 12.01 3.51 -1.90
CA GLU A 228 10.58 3.35 -1.58
C GLU A 228 10.39 2.93 -0.11
N GLU A 229 11.20 1.95 0.32
CA GLU A 229 11.16 1.36 1.66
C GLU A 229 11.57 2.37 2.75
N CYS A 230 12.11 3.52 2.35
CA CYS A 230 12.42 4.67 3.19
C CYS A 230 11.63 5.92 2.80
N SER A 231 10.46 5.77 2.17
CA SER A 231 9.51 6.81 1.72
C SER A 231 9.65 7.38 0.31
N GLY A 232 10.61 6.96 -0.50
CA GLY A 232 10.66 7.25 -1.95
C GLY A 232 11.03 8.68 -2.33
N TYR A 233 11.51 9.52 -1.39
CA TYR A 233 11.68 10.95 -1.62
C TYR A 233 12.85 11.26 -2.57
N ARG A 234 13.94 10.47 -2.52
CA ARG A 234 15.15 10.66 -3.34
C ARG A 234 15.03 9.93 -4.67
N GLY A 235 14.22 8.88 -4.76
CA GLY A 235 13.91 8.11 -5.95
C GLY A 235 12.67 8.62 -6.65
N ALA A 236 11.50 8.05 -6.34
CA ALA A 236 10.26 8.38 -7.02
C ALA A 236 9.89 9.87 -6.95
N GLY A 237 10.18 10.54 -5.84
CA GLY A 237 9.98 11.99 -5.69
C GLY A 237 10.76 12.84 -6.70
N GLU A 238 12.01 12.46 -7.02
CA GLU A 238 12.82 13.16 -8.02
C GLU A 238 12.48 12.70 -9.46
N ILE A 239 12.13 11.43 -9.64
CA ILE A 239 11.61 10.93 -10.93
C ILE A 239 10.30 11.65 -11.29
N ALA A 240 9.40 11.86 -10.33
CA ALA A 240 8.14 12.57 -10.55
C ALA A 240 8.38 13.98 -11.08
N LYS A 241 9.29 14.73 -10.45
CA LYS A 241 9.69 16.07 -10.91
C LYS A 241 10.27 16.06 -12.33
N HIS A 242 11.08 15.05 -12.65
CA HIS A 242 11.63 14.88 -14.00
C HIS A 242 10.50 14.63 -15.02
N LEU A 243 9.60 13.68 -14.74
CA LEU A 243 8.49 13.34 -15.63
C LEU A 243 7.50 14.50 -15.79
N GLU A 244 7.18 15.23 -14.72
CA GLU A 244 6.29 16.40 -14.76
C GLU A 244 6.90 17.51 -15.61
N LYS A 245 8.22 17.69 -15.56
CA LYS A 245 8.91 18.65 -16.43
C LYS A 245 8.85 18.24 -17.91
N GLN A 246 8.87 16.95 -18.21
CA GLN A 246 8.88 16.44 -19.59
C GLN A 246 7.48 16.38 -20.20
N TYR A 247 6.48 15.91 -19.44
CA TYR A 247 5.14 15.61 -19.94
C TYR A 247 4.06 16.57 -19.42
N GLY A 248 4.35 17.35 -18.37
CA GLY A 248 3.40 18.27 -17.74
C GLY A 248 2.52 17.61 -16.68
N GLU A 249 1.78 18.43 -15.94
CA GLU A 249 0.72 17.96 -15.05
C GLU A 249 -0.38 17.26 -15.87
N GLY A 250 -0.80 16.07 -15.44
CA GLY A 250 -1.77 15.25 -16.16
C GLY A 250 -1.26 14.65 -17.48
N GLY A 251 0.03 14.76 -17.80
CA GLY A 251 0.61 14.31 -19.06
C GLY A 251 0.86 12.80 -19.19
N ILE A 252 0.35 12.00 -18.26
CA ILE A 252 0.44 10.53 -18.27
C ILE A 252 -0.96 9.93 -18.29
N ALA A 253 -1.26 9.07 -19.26
CA ALA A 253 -2.59 8.48 -19.45
C ALA A 253 -3.02 7.60 -18.27
N VAL A 254 -2.09 6.76 -17.79
CA VAL A 254 -2.32 5.85 -16.66
C VAL A 254 -0.99 5.51 -15.98
N ILE A 255 -1.04 5.38 -14.66
CA ILE A 255 0.05 4.91 -13.82
C ILE A 255 -0.37 3.58 -13.21
N LEU A 256 0.51 2.58 -13.31
CA LEU A 256 0.36 1.30 -12.64
C LEU A 256 1.56 1.09 -11.73
N ASP A 257 1.28 0.97 -10.44
CA ASP A 257 2.27 0.76 -9.38
C ASP A 257 1.99 -0.54 -8.61
N GLU A 258 2.87 -0.90 -7.70
CA GLU A 258 2.69 -2.06 -6.83
C GLU A 258 1.55 -1.91 -5.81
N GLY A 259 1.39 -2.92 -4.95
CA GLY A 259 0.36 -2.92 -3.91
C GLY A 259 -0.98 -3.51 -4.35
N GLY A 260 -2.05 -3.02 -3.73
CA GLY A 260 -3.39 -3.59 -3.86
C GLY A 260 -3.53 -4.99 -3.27
N ALA A 261 -4.74 -5.57 -3.36
CA ALA A 261 -5.00 -6.90 -2.80
C ALA A 261 -4.75 -8.04 -3.79
N GLY A 262 -4.11 -7.75 -4.93
CA GLY A 262 -3.78 -8.72 -5.97
C GLY A 262 -4.99 -9.43 -6.58
N LEU A 263 -4.81 -10.72 -6.86
CA LEU A 263 -5.83 -11.64 -7.36
C LEU A 263 -6.39 -12.52 -6.23
N GLN A 264 -7.72 -12.67 -6.19
CA GLN A 264 -8.42 -13.29 -5.06
C GLN A 264 -9.60 -14.14 -5.53
N THR A 265 -9.57 -15.45 -5.29
CA THR A 265 -10.57 -16.39 -5.81
C THR A 265 -11.65 -16.70 -4.78
N LEU A 266 -12.89 -16.27 -5.01
CA LEU A 266 -14.06 -16.59 -4.19
C LEU A 266 -15.06 -17.46 -4.96
N GLY A 267 -15.09 -18.75 -4.61
CA GLY A 267 -15.92 -19.71 -5.31
C GLY A 267 -15.47 -19.89 -6.76
N ASP A 268 -16.36 -19.58 -7.71
CA ASP A 268 -16.10 -19.63 -9.15
C ASP A 268 -15.61 -18.29 -9.74
N THR A 269 -15.44 -17.28 -8.88
CA THR A 269 -15.16 -15.89 -9.26
C THR A 269 -13.78 -15.47 -8.79
N LEU A 270 -12.93 -15.01 -9.71
CA LEU A 270 -11.65 -14.38 -9.45
C LEU A 270 -11.81 -12.85 -9.43
N TYR A 271 -11.42 -12.23 -8.34
CA TYR A 271 -11.41 -10.78 -8.18
C TYR A 271 -9.99 -10.24 -8.39
N ALA A 272 -9.85 -9.26 -9.27
CA ALA A 272 -8.70 -8.37 -9.32
C ALA A 272 -9.03 -7.12 -8.53
N LEU A 273 -8.18 -6.80 -7.55
CA LEU A 273 -8.42 -5.75 -6.57
C LEU A 273 -7.31 -4.70 -6.60
N PRO A 274 -7.22 -3.88 -7.66
CA PRO A 274 -6.33 -2.73 -7.68
C PRO A 274 -6.73 -1.75 -6.58
N ALA A 275 -5.80 -1.33 -5.74
CA ALA A 275 -6.04 -0.22 -4.84
C ALA A 275 -6.14 1.08 -5.64
N VAL A 276 -7.26 1.78 -5.47
CA VAL A 276 -7.54 3.05 -6.15
C VAL A 276 -7.40 4.25 -5.21
N TYR A 277 -6.91 4.02 -3.99
CA TYR A 277 -6.45 5.05 -3.07
C TYR A 277 -5.52 4.42 -2.03
N GLU A 278 -4.84 5.28 -1.28
CA GLU A 278 -4.02 4.94 -0.12
C GLU A 278 -4.46 5.77 1.07
N LYS A 279 -4.32 5.18 2.26
CA LYS A 279 -4.46 5.91 3.51
C LYS A 279 -3.39 7.00 3.64
N GLY A 280 -3.70 8.04 4.40
CA GLY A 280 -2.71 9.02 4.79
C GLY A 280 -1.75 8.45 5.83
N TYR A 281 -0.67 9.16 6.08
CA TYR A 281 0.35 8.82 7.05
C TYR A 281 0.67 10.04 7.92
N LEU A 282 0.87 9.83 9.21
CA LEU A 282 1.36 10.85 10.11
C LEU A 282 2.13 10.21 11.27
N ASP A 283 3.35 10.64 11.50
CA ASP A 283 4.01 10.45 12.79
C ASP A 283 3.75 11.65 13.69
N VAL A 284 3.41 11.38 14.95
CA VAL A 284 3.32 12.38 16.01
C VAL A 284 4.35 12.09 17.08
N TRP A 285 5.17 13.09 17.38
CA TRP A 285 6.16 13.04 18.44
C TRP A 285 5.67 13.86 19.64
N PHE A 286 5.81 13.28 20.83
CA PHE A 286 5.49 13.90 22.10
C PHE A 286 6.78 14.02 22.90
N ASP A 287 7.14 15.24 23.26
CA ASP A 287 8.35 15.51 24.03
C ASP A 287 7.95 16.17 25.36
N ILE A 288 8.20 15.48 26.47
CA ILE A 288 8.03 16.02 27.83
C ILE A 288 9.40 16.47 28.34
N ASP A 289 9.50 17.76 28.63
CA ASP A 289 10.63 18.39 29.32
C ASP A 289 10.16 18.81 30.73
N VAL A 290 10.80 18.27 31.76
CA VAL A 290 10.53 18.59 33.17
C VAL A 290 11.84 18.68 33.95
N ILE A 291 11.78 19.28 35.14
CA ILE A 291 12.90 19.28 36.07
C ILE A 291 13.16 17.86 36.57
N GLY A 292 14.42 17.40 36.47
CA GLY A 292 14.88 16.11 36.99
C GLY A 292 15.11 16.11 38.50
N GLY A 293 15.95 15.18 38.95
CA GLY A 293 16.28 15.06 40.36
C GLY A 293 16.93 13.75 40.76
N HIS A 294 17.23 13.63 42.05
CA HIS A 294 17.82 12.42 42.62
C HIS A 294 16.73 11.42 43.02
N SER A 295 16.84 10.15 42.60
CA SER A 295 15.80 9.14 42.83
C SER A 295 15.53 8.83 44.32
N SER A 296 16.41 9.22 45.25
CA SER A 296 16.15 9.07 46.69
C SER A 296 15.20 10.12 47.28
N VAL A 297 14.93 11.19 46.55
CA VAL A 297 13.96 12.24 46.92
C VAL A 297 13.16 12.59 45.66
N PRO A 298 12.35 11.66 45.15
CA PRO A 298 11.65 11.88 43.89
C PRO A 298 10.56 12.93 44.07
N SER A 299 10.28 13.67 42.99
CA SER A 299 9.01 14.38 42.86
C SER A 299 7.86 13.36 42.82
N PRO A 300 6.60 13.75 43.11
CA PRO A 300 5.48 12.79 43.16
C PRO A 300 5.23 12.01 41.86
N HIS A 301 5.71 12.52 40.71
CA HIS A 301 5.54 11.92 39.39
C HIS A 301 6.77 12.20 38.52
N THR A 302 7.19 11.21 37.74
CA THR A 302 8.33 11.33 36.81
C THR A 302 7.84 11.65 35.40
N ALA A 303 8.74 12.14 34.54
CA ALA A 303 8.44 12.34 33.11
C ALA A 303 7.91 11.06 32.46
N ILE A 304 8.52 9.90 32.76
CA ILE A 304 8.07 8.59 32.26
C ILE A 304 6.67 8.28 32.75
N GLY A 305 6.36 8.55 34.02
CA GLY A 305 5.02 8.37 34.56
C GLY A 305 3.98 9.25 33.86
N MET A 306 4.30 10.52 33.61
CA MET A 306 3.42 11.43 32.87
C MET A 306 3.20 10.95 31.42
N MET A 307 4.27 10.54 30.74
CA MET A 307 4.19 10.01 29.38
C MET A 307 3.37 8.71 29.34
N SER A 308 3.49 7.84 30.35
CA SER A 308 2.71 6.59 30.42
C SER A 308 1.20 6.82 30.53
N GLU A 309 0.77 7.94 31.13
CA GLU A 309 -0.65 8.33 31.14
C GLU A 309 -1.12 8.79 29.76
N ILE A 310 -0.27 9.50 29.00
CA ILE A 310 -0.56 9.85 27.61
C ILE A 310 -0.70 8.58 26.76
N VAL A 311 0.23 7.63 26.90
CA VAL A 311 0.16 6.33 26.21
C VAL A 311 -1.14 5.61 26.54
N THR A 312 -1.52 5.58 27.83
CA THR A 312 -2.78 4.92 28.26
C THR A 312 -4.00 5.59 27.64
N GLU A 313 -4.04 6.92 27.60
CA GLU A 313 -5.16 7.67 27.01
C GLU A 313 -5.26 7.44 25.49
N LEU A 314 -4.13 7.42 24.79
CA LEU A 314 -4.06 7.12 23.36
C LEU A 314 -4.57 5.71 23.07
N GLU A 315 -4.03 4.69 23.74
CA GLU A 315 -4.37 3.27 23.53
C GLU A 315 -5.83 2.94 23.93
N SER A 316 -6.38 3.63 24.93
CA SER A 316 -7.78 3.46 25.35
C SER A 316 -8.80 4.22 24.50
N SER A 317 -8.33 5.03 23.54
CA SER A 317 -9.16 5.89 22.69
C SER A 317 -8.97 5.60 21.19
N PRO A 318 -9.29 4.39 20.70
CA PRO A 318 -9.19 4.07 19.27
C PRO A 318 -10.11 4.94 18.42
N PHE A 319 -9.79 5.06 17.13
CA PHE A 319 -10.68 5.69 16.14
C PHE A 319 -11.87 4.78 15.82
N GLU A 320 -12.96 5.35 15.33
CA GLU A 320 -14.14 4.57 14.93
C GLU A 320 -14.05 4.11 13.46
N PRO A 321 -14.38 2.85 13.15
CA PRO A 321 -14.43 2.34 11.79
C PRO A 321 -15.60 2.96 11.02
N LYS A 322 -15.38 3.36 9.76
CA LYS A 322 -16.43 3.98 8.93
C LYS A 322 -16.27 3.64 7.46
N ILE A 323 -17.38 3.32 6.81
CA ILE A 323 -17.45 3.18 5.35
C ILE A 323 -18.13 4.41 4.77
N MET A 324 -17.42 5.17 3.95
CA MET A 324 -18.00 6.31 3.24
C MET A 324 -18.82 5.86 2.03
N TRP A 325 -19.91 6.57 1.76
CA TRP A 325 -20.70 6.34 0.56
C TRP A 325 -19.84 6.58 -0.69
N ASN A 326 -20.03 5.75 -1.73
CA ASN A 326 -19.20 5.69 -2.94
C ASN A 326 -17.68 5.55 -2.77
N SER A 327 -17.17 5.31 -1.56
CA SER A 327 -15.75 5.02 -1.35
C SER A 327 -15.33 3.72 -2.05
N PRO A 328 -14.03 3.51 -2.32
CA PRO A 328 -13.55 2.29 -2.97
C PRO A 328 -13.94 1.01 -2.23
N VAL A 329 -13.89 1.03 -0.89
CA VAL A 329 -14.35 -0.10 -0.07
C VAL A 329 -15.84 -0.37 -0.30
N HIS A 330 -16.68 0.66 -0.31
CA HIS A 330 -18.12 0.49 -0.60
C HIS A 330 -18.35 -0.04 -2.02
N GLN A 331 -17.63 0.47 -3.02
CA GLN A 331 -17.74 0.01 -4.41
C GLN A 331 -17.30 -1.47 -4.56
N GLY A 332 -16.20 -1.87 -3.92
CA GLY A 332 -15.76 -3.27 -3.86
C GLY A 332 -16.79 -4.18 -3.18
N LEU A 333 -17.45 -3.72 -2.11
CA LEU A 333 -18.54 -4.46 -1.46
C LEU A 333 -19.78 -4.60 -2.35
N ILE A 334 -20.09 -3.61 -3.19
CA ILE A 334 -21.15 -3.73 -4.22
C ILE A 334 -20.78 -4.81 -5.24
N CYS A 335 -19.52 -4.87 -5.69
CA CYS A 335 -19.05 -5.93 -6.58
C CYS A 335 -19.21 -7.32 -5.95
N LEU A 336 -18.80 -7.46 -4.69
CA LEU A 336 -18.94 -8.70 -3.93
C LEU A 336 -20.42 -9.13 -3.82
N ALA A 337 -21.29 -8.22 -3.40
CA ALA A 337 -22.72 -8.46 -3.28
C ALA A 337 -23.36 -8.84 -4.62
N ARG A 338 -22.87 -8.30 -5.74
CA ARG A 338 -23.40 -8.63 -7.08
C ARG A 338 -22.93 -9.98 -7.61
N TYR A 339 -21.63 -10.26 -7.52
CA TYR A 339 -21.02 -11.42 -8.20
C TYR A 339 -20.79 -12.62 -7.29
N SER A 340 -20.88 -12.45 -5.99
CA SER A 340 -20.77 -13.54 -5.00
C SER A 340 -21.73 -13.35 -3.81
N PRO A 341 -23.05 -13.13 -4.03
CA PRO A 341 -24.01 -12.80 -2.96
C PRO A 341 -24.11 -13.86 -1.87
N TYR A 342 -23.87 -15.12 -2.22
CA TYR A 342 -23.97 -16.25 -1.29
C TYR A 342 -22.67 -16.54 -0.53
N ALA A 343 -21.58 -15.83 -0.84
CA ALA A 343 -20.33 -16.02 -0.14
C ALA A 343 -20.40 -15.47 1.30
N ILE A 344 -21.08 -14.33 1.48
CA ILE A 344 -21.32 -13.71 2.78
C ILE A 344 -22.74 -13.13 2.78
N PRO A 345 -23.78 -13.96 3.04
CA PRO A 345 -25.17 -13.54 2.93
C PRO A 345 -25.53 -12.35 3.83
N ASP A 346 -25.04 -12.34 5.08
CA ASP A 346 -25.33 -11.28 6.05
C ASP A 346 -24.80 -9.93 5.56
N LEU A 347 -23.53 -9.86 5.17
CA LEU A 347 -22.90 -8.65 4.63
C LEU A 347 -23.56 -8.23 3.31
N THR A 348 -23.90 -9.19 2.44
CA THR A 348 -24.60 -8.89 1.19
C THR A 348 -25.97 -8.25 1.45
N ASN A 349 -26.73 -8.77 2.42
CA ASN A 349 -28.01 -8.22 2.81
C ASN A 349 -27.86 -6.80 3.37
N ILE A 350 -26.86 -6.55 4.23
CA ILE A 350 -26.54 -5.22 4.74
C ILE A 350 -26.27 -4.23 3.60
N ILE A 351 -25.43 -4.62 2.63
CA ILE A 351 -25.08 -3.78 1.47
C ILE A 351 -26.29 -3.51 0.58
N TYR A 352 -27.15 -4.50 0.34
CA TYR A 352 -28.40 -4.31 -0.39
C TYR A 352 -29.37 -3.37 0.31
N HIS A 353 -29.39 -3.32 1.65
CA HIS A 353 -30.18 -2.35 2.41
C HIS A 353 -29.50 -0.97 2.51
N GLY A 354 -28.22 -0.86 2.14
CA GLY A 354 -27.45 0.38 2.19
C GLY A 354 -27.05 0.81 3.61
N ASP A 355 -27.01 -0.11 4.56
CA ASP A 355 -26.62 0.17 5.95
C ASP A 355 -25.10 0.10 6.11
N LEU A 356 -24.43 1.23 5.84
CA LEU A 356 -22.96 1.31 5.89
C LEU A 356 -22.39 1.25 7.29
N ASP A 357 -23.15 1.62 8.32
CA ASP A 357 -22.72 1.54 9.72
C ASP A 357 -22.73 0.08 10.18
N ALA A 358 -23.78 -0.68 9.83
CA ALA A 358 -23.81 -2.12 10.06
C ALA A 358 -22.71 -2.84 9.27
N ALA A 359 -22.40 -2.40 8.04
CA ALA A 359 -21.30 -2.96 7.25
C ALA A 359 -19.94 -2.65 7.89
N ALA A 360 -19.72 -1.43 8.37
CA ALA A 360 -18.51 -1.04 9.07
C ALA A 360 -18.32 -1.86 10.36
N HIS A 361 -19.39 -2.02 11.15
CA HIS A 361 -19.39 -2.85 12.35
C HIS A 361 -19.11 -4.33 12.02
N TYR A 362 -19.71 -4.86 10.95
CA TYR A 362 -19.48 -6.23 10.50
C TYR A 362 -18.00 -6.45 10.14
N LEU A 363 -17.42 -5.53 9.34
CA LEU A 363 -16.02 -5.62 8.94
C LEU A 363 -15.08 -5.45 10.13
N SER A 364 -15.30 -4.49 11.03
CA SER A 364 -14.41 -4.26 12.16
C SER A 364 -14.31 -5.45 13.13
N HIS A 365 -15.37 -6.26 13.24
CA HIS A 365 -15.38 -7.47 14.06
C HIS A 365 -14.92 -8.74 13.30
N ALA A 366 -14.70 -8.65 11.99
CA ALA A 366 -14.27 -9.78 11.19
C ALA A 366 -12.76 -10.05 11.33
N SER A 367 -11.93 -9.00 11.25
CA SER A 367 -10.48 -9.10 11.48
C SER A 367 -9.84 -7.71 11.70
N PRO A 368 -8.64 -7.63 12.30
CA PRO A 368 -7.88 -6.37 12.36
C PRO A 368 -7.61 -5.76 10.97
N ASN A 369 -7.39 -6.58 9.95
CA ASN A 369 -7.11 -6.09 8.59
C ASN A 369 -8.33 -5.44 7.94
N THR A 370 -9.52 -6.03 8.11
CA THR A 370 -10.80 -5.43 7.68
C THR A 370 -11.12 -4.17 8.47
N GLN A 371 -10.84 -4.17 9.79
CA GLN A 371 -11.00 -2.99 10.65
C GLN A 371 -10.13 -1.82 10.19
N TYR A 372 -8.81 -2.01 10.08
CA TYR A 372 -7.88 -0.93 9.77
C TYR A 372 -7.89 -0.50 8.30
N LEU A 373 -8.60 -1.22 7.42
CA LEU A 373 -8.92 -0.73 6.09
C LEU A 373 -9.89 0.46 6.14
N ILE A 374 -10.83 0.46 7.09
CA ILE A 374 -11.91 1.44 7.23
C ILE A 374 -11.77 2.33 8.47
N GLN A 375 -10.69 2.18 9.23
CA GLN A 375 -10.45 2.89 10.49
C GLN A 375 -9.04 3.48 10.49
N THR A 376 -8.87 4.71 10.98
CA THR A 376 -7.54 5.25 11.27
C THR A 376 -6.84 4.38 12.31
N SER A 377 -5.65 3.87 11.99
CA SER A 377 -4.84 3.14 12.98
C SER A 377 -4.01 4.12 13.79
N GLN A 378 -3.73 3.76 15.03
CA GLN A 378 -2.84 4.48 15.93
C GLN A 378 -1.97 3.44 16.63
N ALA A 379 -0.66 3.59 16.54
CA ALA A 379 0.29 2.66 17.13
C ALA A 379 1.36 3.44 17.90
N VAL A 380 1.49 3.15 19.20
CA VAL A 380 2.59 3.66 20.02
C VAL A 380 3.80 2.76 19.81
N ASP A 381 4.70 3.19 18.94
CA ASP A 381 5.78 2.32 18.45
C ASP A 381 7.10 2.54 19.19
N TRP A 382 7.35 3.76 19.70
CA TRP A 382 8.66 4.12 20.22
C TRP A 382 8.57 5.03 21.44
N ILE A 383 9.37 4.73 22.48
CA ILE A 383 9.51 5.58 23.66
C ILE A 383 10.96 5.54 24.16
N ALA A 384 11.51 6.70 24.52
CA ALA A 384 12.83 6.80 25.14
C ALA A 384 12.88 7.83 26.27
N GLY A 385 13.63 7.51 27.32
CA GLY A 385 13.91 8.44 28.41
C GLY A 385 14.65 7.79 29.58
N GLY A 386 15.50 8.58 30.24
CA GLY A 386 16.30 8.18 31.40
C GLY A 386 17.63 7.51 31.05
N ASP A 387 18.71 7.96 31.70
CA ASP A 387 20.07 7.44 31.43
C ASP A 387 20.54 6.41 32.46
N LYS A 388 20.07 6.51 33.70
CA LYS A 388 20.44 5.64 34.81
C LYS A 388 19.39 5.65 35.93
N ILE A 389 19.31 4.54 36.68
CA ILE A 389 18.25 4.30 37.67
C ILE A 389 18.21 5.31 38.85
N ASN A 390 19.32 5.96 39.17
CA ASN A 390 19.40 6.92 40.28
C ASN A 390 19.23 8.40 39.87
N CYS A 391 18.80 8.66 38.63
CA CYS A 391 18.47 9.99 38.14
C CYS A 391 17.03 10.00 37.59
N LEU A 392 16.23 10.97 38.00
CA LEU A 392 14.92 11.17 37.40
C LEU A 392 15.11 11.71 35.97
N PRO A 393 14.43 11.15 34.96
CA PRO A 393 14.52 11.64 33.59
C PRO A 393 13.98 13.07 33.46
N GLU A 394 14.76 13.94 32.82
CA GLU A 394 14.38 15.32 32.50
C GLU A 394 13.62 15.39 31.17
N PHE A 395 13.97 14.50 30.25
CA PHE A 395 13.41 14.42 28.91
C PHE A 395 12.90 13.02 28.63
N VAL A 396 11.65 12.93 28.16
CA VAL A 396 11.04 11.69 27.67
C VAL A 396 10.35 12.00 26.36
N THR A 397 10.58 11.14 25.37
CA THR A 397 10.04 11.29 24.03
C THR A 397 9.29 10.03 23.62
N LEU A 398 8.21 10.22 22.86
CA LEU A 398 7.28 9.19 22.40
C LEU A 398 6.99 9.42 20.92
N GLY A 399 7.10 8.37 20.11
CA GLY A 399 6.71 8.34 18.70
C GLY A 399 5.46 7.50 18.50
N VAL A 400 4.46 8.08 17.84
CA VAL A 400 3.18 7.42 17.56
C VAL A 400 2.90 7.52 16.07
N ASN A 401 2.64 6.38 15.43
CA ASN A 401 2.29 6.31 14.02
C ASN A 401 0.77 6.29 13.81
N HIS A 402 0.31 6.99 12.77
CA HIS A 402 -1.08 6.98 12.32
C HIS A 402 -1.19 6.65 10.83
N ARG A 403 -2.01 5.66 10.47
CA ARG A 403 -2.49 5.46 9.09
C ARG A 403 -3.90 6.02 8.98
N ILE A 404 -4.05 7.17 8.33
CA ILE A 404 -5.25 8.00 8.32
C ILE A 404 -6.26 7.46 7.30
N ALA A 405 -7.46 7.09 7.76
CA ALA A 405 -8.55 6.66 6.89
C ALA A 405 -9.22 7.83 6.15
N PRO A 406 -9.92 7.59 5.03
CA PRO A 406 -10.47 8.66 4.17
C PRO A 406 -11.43 9.63 4.84
N GLN A 407 -12.10 9.22 5.92
CA GLN A 407 -12.99 10.08 6.71
C GLN A 407 -12.27 11.07 7.63
N ASP A 408 -10.97 10.86 7.86
CA ASP A 408 -10.13 11.67 8.75
C ASP A 408 -9.14 12.52 7.94
N SER A 409 -8.51 13.49 8.61
CA SER A 409 -7.46 14.35 8.04
C SER A 409 -6.29 14.45 9.00
N ILE A 410 -5.12 14.88 8.49
CA ILE A 410 -3.94 15.16 9.33
C ILE A 410 -4.33 16.12 10.48
N GLY A 411 -5.04 17.19 10.16
CA GLY A 411 -5.49 18.18 11.15
C GLY A 411 -6.47 17.63 12.19
N SER A 412 -7.39 16.75 11.79
CA SER A 412 -8.32 16.12 12.74
C SER A 412 -7.61 15.15 13.70
N VAL A 413 -6.62 14.40 13.20
CA VAL A 413 -5.78 13.52 14.04
C VAL A 413 -4.94 14.34 15.01
N GLN A 414 -4.27 15.40 14.54
CA GLN A 414 -3.50 16.33 15.39
C GLN A 414 -4.39 16.92 16.50
N TYR A 415 -5.57 17.42 16.14
CA TYR A 415 -6.53 17.95 17.11
C TYR A 415 -6.99 16.92 18.13
N ARG A 416 -7.30 15.69 17.68
CA ARG A 416 -7.66 14.60 18.60
C ARG A 416 -6.53 14.31 19.58
N VAL A 417 -5.28 14.25 19.12
CA VAL A 417 -4.11 14.07 19.99
C VAL A 417 -4.05 15.15 21.06
N VAL A 418 -4.21 16.42 20.68
CA VAL A 418 -4.25 17.54 21.65
C VAL A 418 -5.32 17.29 22.72
N LYS A 419 -6.54 16.92 22.30
CA LYS A 419 -7.65 16.61 23.23
C LYS A 419 -7.34 15.48 24.19
N LEU A 420 -6.73 14.39 23.72
CA LEU A 420 -6.35 13.27 24.57
C LEU A 420 -5.26 13.69 25.59
N THR A 421 -4.36 14.59 25.23
CA THR A 421 -3.31 15.05 26.18
C THR A 421 -3.80 16.08 27.21
N GLU A 422 -4.97 16.71 27.04
CA GLU A 422 -5.45 17.80 27.90
C GLU A 422 -5.54 17.41 29.38
N HIS A 423 -5.99 16.19 29.68
CA HIS A 423 -6.12 15.73 31.06
C HIS A 423 -4.76 15.71 31.77
N VAL A 424 -3.75 15.14 31.11
CA VAL A 424 -2.38 15.05 31.62
C VAL A 424 -1.77 16.45 31.78
N VAL A 425 -1.93 17.31 30.77
CA VAL A 425 -1.46 18.71 30.80
C VAL A 425 -2.05 19.45 32.01
N ARG A 426 -3.36 19.34 32.25
CA ARG A 426 -4.04 19.99 33.39
C ARG A 426 -3.62 19.39 34.74
N LYS A 427 -3.57 18.06 34.83
CA LYS A 427 -3.19 17.33 36.06
C LYS A 427 -1.80 17.72 36.56
N TYR A 428 -0.85 17.91 35.64
CA TYR A 428 0.54 18.20 35.97
C TYR A 428 0.93 19.68 35.80
N SER A 429 -0.01 20.53 35.38
CA SER A 429 0.23 21.96 35.10
C SER A 429 1.39 22.17 34.12
N LEU A 430 1.41 21.40 33.03
CA LEU A 430 2.39 21.52 31.96
C LEU A 430 2.03 22.68 31.03
N GLN A 431 3.05 23.33 30.45
CA GLN A 431 2.86 24.15 29.26
C GLN A 431 2.66 23.22 28.06
N LEU A 432 1.69 23.51 27.19
CA LEU A 432 1.46 22.76 25.96
C LEU A 432 1.92 23.59 24.75
N ARG A 433 2.76 23.00 23.90
CA ARG A 433 3.12 23.53 22.58
C ARG A 433 2.68 22.53 21.52
N ALA A 434 1.52 22.74 20.92
CA ALA A 434 0.92 21.80 19.98
C ALA A 434 1.09 22.27 18.53
N PHE A 435 1.85 21.50 17.75
CA PHE A 435 1.97 21.63 16.29
C PHE A 435 2.24 23.07 15.82
N GLU A 436 3.10 23.80 16.54
CA GLU A 436 3.44 25.18 16.22
C GLU A 436 4.00 25.28 14.80
N GLY A 437 3.36 26.10 13.97
CA GLY A 437 3.75 26.29 12.56
C GLY A 437 3.23 25.23 11.59
N ASP A 438 2.47 24.21 12.04
CA ASP A 438 1.90 23.22 11.13
C ASP A 438 0.62 23.73 10.43
N ASP A 439 0.63 23.73 9.11
CA ASP A 439 -0.47 24.22 8.27
C ASP A 439 -1.74 23.37 8.37
N ASP A 440 -1.61 22.05 8.52
CA ASP A 440 -2.74 21.13 8.58
C ASP A 440 -3.54 21.35 9.86
N TYR A 441 -2.83 21.51 10.98
CA TYR A 441 -3.45 21.82 12.26
C TYR A 441 -4.18 23.16 12.21
N ARG A 442 -3.51 24.22 11.73
CA ARG A 442 -4.11 25.56 11.64
C ARG A 442 -5.33 25.61 10.72
N ARG A 443 -5.28 24.92 9.56
CA ARG A 443 -6.42 24.86 8.63
C ARG A 443 -7.60 24.13 9.24
N TYR A 444 -7.35 23.03 9.96
CA TYR A 444 -8.42 22.29 10.62
C TYR A 444 -9.09 23.11 11.72
N LEU A 445 -8.32 23.75 12.61
CA LEU A 445 -8.89 24.63 13.64
C LEU A 445 -9.73 25.75 13.03
N ALA A 446 -9.23 26.38 11.96
CA ALA A 446 -9.96 27.43 11.26
C ALA A 446 -11.26 26.93 10.61
N ALA A 447 -11.24 25.74 10.00
CA ALA A 447 -12.41 25.13 9.37
C ALA A 447 -13.49 24.76 10.40
N GLU A 448 -13.09 24.29 11.58
CA GLU A 448 -13.99 23.96 12.68
C GLU A 448 -14.42 25.18 13.52
N GLY A 449 -13.94 26.38 13.19
CA GLY A 449 -14.23 27.61 13.93
C GLY A 449 -13.65 27.62 15.35
N ILE A 450 -12.61 26.83 15.60
CA ILE A 450 -11.94 26.70 16.90
C ILE A 450 -10.93 27.84 17.01
N SER A 451 -11.06 28.69 18.02
CA SER A 451 -10.11 29.78 18.21
C SER A 451 -8.80 29.23 18.79
N SER A 452 -7.67 29.83 18.40
CA SER A 452 -6.37 29.55 19.05
C SER A 452 -6.31 29.99 20.52
N GLU A 453 -7.34 30.70 21.01
CA GLU A 453 -7.48 31.05 22.42
C GLU A 453 -8.15 29.95 23.24
N ASP A 454 -8.95 29.08 22.63
CA ASP A 454 -9.57 27.91 23.27
C ASP A 454 -8.55 26.78 23.57
N ASP A 455 -7.34 26.89 23.01
CA ASP A 455 -6.21 25.96 23.20
C ASP A 455 -5.22 26.43 24.28
N LYS A 456 -5.49 27.58 24.93
CA LYS A 456 -4.73 28.01 26.11
C LYS A 456 -5.21 27.20 27.32
N ALA A 457 -4.54 26.08 27.61
CA ALA A 457 -4.71 25.37 28.87
C ALA A 457 -4.76 26.38 30.03
N HIS A 458 -5.91 26.48 30.70
CA HIS A 458 -6.13 27.46 31.76
C HIS A 458 -5.14 27.23 32.90
N HIS A 459 -4.18 28.15 33.04
CA HIS A 459 -3.22 28.16 34.14
C HIS A 459 -3.92 28.70 35.40
N GLN A 460 -4.65 27.85 36.12
CA GLN A 460 -5.22 28.21 37.43
C GLN A 460 -4.35 27.79 38.62
N TRP A 461 -3.19 27.15 38.38
CA TRP A 461 -2.35 26.59 39.44
C TRP A 461 -0.88 26.98 39.28
N LYS A 462 -0.17 27.16 40.41
CA LYS A 462 1.29 27.35 40.41
C LYS A 462 1.95 26.05 39.94
N PRO A 463 2.85 26.06 38.93
CA PRO A 463 3.45 24.84 38.42
C PRO A 463 4.30 24.14 39.50
N THR A 464 4.04 22.87 39.77
CA THR A 464 4.84 22.06 40.69
C THR A 464 6.11 21.51 40.00
N TYR A 465 6.01 21.26 38.68
CA TYR A 465 7.09 20.65 37.87
C TYR A 465 7.77 21.62 36.90
N ASN A 466 7.10 22.74 36.56
CA ASN A 466 7.54 23.70 35.53
C ASN A 466 7.91 23.02 34.19
N GLY A 467 7.10 22.06 33.74
CA GLY A 467 7.37 21.27 32.54
C GLY A 467 6.63 21.75 31.29
N THR A 468 7.12 21.32 30.13
CA THR A 468 6.51 21.57 28.82
C THR A 468 6.26 20.23 28.11
N LEU A 469 5.05 20.03 27.60
CA LEU A 469 4.73 19.01 26.60
C LEU A 469 4.74 19.67 25.22
N THR A 470 5.58 19.19 24.32
CA THR A 470 5.63 19.61 22.92
C THR A 470 5.10 18.48 22.04
N LEU A 471 4.13 18.80 21.17
CA LEU A 471 3.60 17.89 20.16
C LEU A 471 4.06 18.39 18.79
N ARG A 472 4.71 17.52 18.01
CA ARG A 472 5.22 17.87 16.69
C ARG A 472 4.91 16.78 15.68
N SER A 473 4.69 17.17 14.43
CA SER A 473 4.50 16.23 13.33
C SER A 473 5.85 15.80 12.75
N GLY A 474 5.97 14.52 12.44
CA GLY A 474 7.09 13.92 11.72
C GLY A 474 6.78 13.75 10.23
N LYS A 475 7.11 12.59 9.68
CA LYS A 475 6.76 12.23 8.29
C LYS A 475 5.23 12.30 8.12
N LYS A 476 4.76 12.85 7.00
CA LYS A 476 3.32 12.96 6.70
C LYS A 476 3.00 12.81 5.22
N SER A 477 1.88 12.14 4.91
CA SER A 477 1.26 12.10 3.59
C SER A 477 -0.26 12.16 3.73
N ARG A 478 -0.93 12.81 2.79
CA ARG A 478 -2.40 12.84 2.76
C ARG A 478 -2.95 11.53 2.22
N VAL A 479 -4.21 11.24 2.53
CA VAL A 479 -5.00 10.24 1.80
C VAL A 479 -4.96 10.62 0.32
N THR A 480 -4.63 9.67 -0.55
CA THR A 480 -4.54 9.95 -1.99
C THR A 480 -5.94 10.12 -2.59
N PRO A 481 -6.11 10.92 -3.65
CA PRO A 481 -7.36 11.00 -4.38
C PRO A 481 -7.81 9.61 -4.87
N GLN A 482 -9.12 9.36 -4.83
CA GLN A 482 -9.67 8.13 -5.40
C GLN A 482 -9.52 8.15 -6.92
N THR A 483 -8.80 7.17 -7.46
CA THR A 483 -8.71 6.93 -8.89
C THR A 483 -10.06 6.48 -9.46
N PRO A 484 -10.47 7.00 -10.64
CA PRO A 484 -11.72 6.60 -11.29
C PRO A 484 -11.79 5.10 -11.58
N THR A 485 -12.94 4.50 -11.30
CA THR A 485 -13.23 3.06 -11.50
C THR A 485 -14.32 2.83 -12.54
N SER A 486 -14.36 3.75 -13.51
CA SER A 486 -15.28 3.78 -14.65
C SER A 486 -14.69 4.66 -15.76
N GLY A 487 -15.13 4.44 -17.00
CA GLY A 487 -14.67 5.20 -18.15
C GLY A 487 -13.51 4.51 -18.88
N PRO A 488 -13.03 5.09 -20.00
CA PRO A 488 -12.19 4.38 -20.97
C PRO A 488 -10.92 3.76 -20.37
N ILE A 489 -10.23 4.48 -19.48
CA ILE A 489 -9.00 4.00 -18.83
C ILE A 489 -9.28 2.78 -17.94
N TRP A 490 -10.33 2.85 -17.12
CA TRP A 490 -10.76 1.72 -16.29
C TRP A 490 -11.24 0.56 -17.15
N ASP A 491 -11.97 0.84 -18.23
CA ASP A 491 -12.50 -0.18 -19.13
C ASP A 491 -11.36 -0.96 -19.80
N ILE A 492 -10.26 -0.28 -20.14
CA ILE A 492 -9.05 -0.93 -20.67
C ILE A 492 -8.35 -1.78 -19.61
N PHE A 493 -8.15 -1.22 -18.41
CA PHE A 493 -7.56 -1.96 -17.29
C PHE A 493 -8.38 -3.23 -16.98
N ALA A 494 -9.67 -3.08 -16.69
CA ALA A 494 -10.56 -4.16 -16.31
C ALA A 494 -10.79 -5.15 -17.46
N GLY A 495 -10.89 -4.66 -18.71
CA GLY A 495 -10.96 -5.51 -19.89
C GLY A 495 -9.71 -6.38 -20.09
N THR A 496 -8.52 -5.80 -19.84
CA THR A 496 -7.24 -6.53 -19.88
C THR A 496 -7.20 -7.60 -18.79
N VAL A 497 -7.53 -7.25 -17.54
CA VAL A 497 -7.62 -8.22 -16.44
C VAL A 497 -8.50 -9.41 -16.82
N ARG A 498 -9.69 -9.12 -17.36
CA ARG A 498 -10.65 -10.15 -17.76
C ARG A 498 -10.15 -11.03 -18.88
N HIS A 499 -9.33 -10.51 -19.79
CA HIS A 499 -8.69 -11.29 -20.85
C HIS A 499 -7.57 -12.17 -20.30
N THR A 500 -6.58 -11.56 -19.65
CA THR A 500 -5.36 -12.23 -19.19
C THR A 500 -5.67 -13.40 -18.25
N PHE A 501 -6.62 -13.23 -17.33
CA PHE A 501 -6.97 -14.22 -16.31
C PHE A 501 -8.21 -15.06 -16.64
N ALA A 502 -8.71 -15.02 -17.88
CA ALA A 502 -9.91 -15.74 -18.30
C ALA A 502 -9.83 -17.27 -18.10
N ARG A 503 -8.61 -17.83 -18.04
CA ARG A 503 -8.38 -19.28 -17.84
C ARG A 503 -8.33 -19.69 -16.37
N GLU A 504 -8.21 -18.73 -15.45
CA GLU A 504 -7.99 -19.00 -14.02
C GLU A 504 -9.32 -19.20 -13.25
N ALA A 505 -10.42 -18.64 -13.75
CA ALA A 505 -11.73 -18.79 -13.13
C ALA A 505 -12.88 -18.68 -14.14
N SER A 506 -14.07 -19.16 -13.75
CA SER A 506 -15.28 -19.07 -14.59
C SER A 506 -15.76 -17.63 -14.78
N ARG A 507 -15.49 -16.77 -13.78
CA ARG A 507 -15.81 -15.35 -13.80
C ARG A 507 -14.60 -14.57 -13.29
N VAL A 508 -14.18 -13.56 -14.04
CA VAL A 508 -13.13 -12.62 -13.62
C VAL A 508 -13.74 -11.24 -13.46
N ILE A 509 -13.54 -10.61 -12.30
CA ILE A 509 -14.13 -9.33 -11.91
C ILE A 509 -13.00 -8.39 -11.50
N ALA A 510 -12.88 -7.24 -12.17
CA ALA A 510 -12.08 -6.14 -11.67
C ALA A 510 -12.95 -5.29 -10.73
N ALA A 511 -12.54 -5.16 -9.47
CA ALA A 511 -13.27 -4.41 -8.47
C ALA A 511 -12.33 -3.42 -7.76
N PRO A 512 -12.83 -2.24 -7.37
CA PRO A 512 -12.01 -1.27 -6.64
C PRO A 512 -11.53 -1.86 -5.31
N GLY A 513 -10.22 -1.87 -5.13
CA GLY A 513 -9.55 -2.20 -3.89
C GLY A 513 -9.14 -0.96 -3.10
N ALA A 514 -8.58 -1.20 -1.93
CA ALA A 514 -8.09 -0.19 -1.01
C ALA A 514 -6.79 -0.68 -0.38
N MET A 515 -5.92 0.24 0.05
CA MET A 515 -4.64 -0.11 0.67
C MET A 515 -4.41 0.68 1.95
N THR A 516 -3.85 0.02 2.95
CA THR A 516 -3.49 0.61 4.24
C THR A 516 -2.09 1.22 4.24
N ALA A 517 -1.20 0.70 3.41
CA ALA A 517 0.15 1.19 3.16
C ALA A 517 0.18 2.28 2.09
N ASN A 518 1.37 2.85 1.88
CA ASN A 518 1.66 3.81 0.81
C ASN A 518 2.74 3.21 -0.08
N THR A 519 2.72 3.57 -1.36
CA THR A 519 3.78 3.22 -2.33
C THR A 519 4.37 4.49 -2.94
N ASP A 520 5.36 4.33 -3.84
CA ASP A 520 5.96 5.40 -4.63
C ASP A 520 4.92 6.22 -5.42
N SER A 521 3.79 5.63 -5.80
CA SER A 521 2.67 6.29 -6.49
C SER A 521 2.20 7.61 -5.87
N ARG A 522 2.36 7.80 -4.55
CA ARG A 522 2.00 9.06 -3.88
C ARG A 522 2.82 10.27 -4.35
N HIS A 523 3.98 10.03 -4.97
CA HIS A 523 4.81 11.08 -5.55
C HIS A 523 4.37 11.44 -6.98
N TYR A 524 3.63 10.56 -7.65
CA TYR A 524 3.19 10.74 -9.03
C TYR A 524 1.77 11.30 -9.19
N LEU A 525 1.16 11.79 -8.10
CA LEU A 525 -0.24 12.26 -8.10
C LEU A 525 -0.52 13.44 -9.05
N SER A 526 0.49 14.24 -9.41
CA SER A 526 0.35 15.35 -10.36
C SER A 526 0.36 14.89 -11.82
N LEU A 527 0.86 13.69 -12.10
CA LEU A 527 1.08 13.20 -13.47
C LEU A 527 -0.18 12.57 -14.09
N SER A 528 -1.09 12.03 -13.26
CA SER A 528 -2.31 11.39 -13.75
C SER A 528 -3.37 11.29 -12.64
N ASP A 529 -4.64 11.42 -13.02
CA ASP A 529 -5.77 11.04 -12.15
C ASP A 529 -6.01 9.52 -12.13
N HIS A 530 -5.37 8.78 -13.04
CA HIS A 530 -5.55 7.35 -13.24
C HIS A 530 -4.37 6.54 -12.69
N ILE A 531 -4.37 6.32 -11.38
CA ILE A 531 -3.27 5.65 -10.66
C ILE A 531 -3.79 4.37 -9.98
N TYR A 532 -3.50 3.22 -10.59
CA TYR A 532 -3.86 1.92 -10.04
C TYR A 532 -2.67 1.29 -9.34
N ARG A 533 -2.87 0.84 -8.10
CA ARG A 533 -1.86 0.15 -7.28
C ARG A 533 -2.20 -1.31 -7.25
N TRP A 534 -1.52 -2.11 -8.04
CA TRP A 534 -1.91 -3.48 -8.24
C TRP A 534 -0.76 -4.40 -8.62
N SER A 535 -0.67 -5.48 -7.87
CA SER A 535 0.25 -6.58 -8.11
C SER A 535 -0.52 -7.71 -8.81
N PRO A 536 -0.31 -7.95 -10.12
CA PRO A 536 -1.11 -8.87 -10.92
C PRO A 536 -0.78 -10.35 -10.65
N GLY A 537 -0.97 -10.78 -9.41
CA GLY A 537 -0.76 -12.14 -8.93
C GLY A 537 -1.49 -12.39 -7.59
N SER A 538 -1.53 -13.64 -7.16
CA SER A 538 -2.11 -14.02 -5.87
C SER A 538 -1.22 -13.59 -4.70
N LEU A 539 -1.76 -12.81 -3.74
CA LEU A 539 -1.01 -12.41 -2.54
C LEU A 539 -0.52 -13.58 -1.69
N ALA A 540 -1.20 -14.73 -1.72
CA ALA A 540 -0.75 -15.92 -1.00
C ALA A 540 0.59 -16.48 -1.51
N SER A 541 0.99 -16.06 -2.71
CA SER A 541 2.21 -16.49 -3.39
C SER A 541 3.35 -15.46 -3.30
N PHE A 542 3.07 -14.25 -2.80
CA PHE A 542 4.04 -13.24 -2.36
C PHE A 542 4.24 -13.43 -0.84
N GLY A 543 5.06 -14.41 -0.49
CA GLY A 543 5.20 -14.85 0.89
C GLY A 543 6.17 -13.97 1.67
N ASN A 544 5.78 -13.61 2.90
CA ASN A 544 6.69 -13.07 3.93
C ASN A 544 7.39 -11.75 3.55
N ILE A 545 6.68 -10.83 2.88
CA ILE A 545 7.14 -9.45 2.67
C ILE A 545 7.58 -8.85 4.03
N HIS A 546 8.72 -8.17 4.01
CA HIS A 546 9.38 -7.54 5.16
C HIS A 546 9.77 -8.47 6.32
N THR A 547 9.69 -9.79 6.16
CA THR A 547 10.10 -10.75 7.20
C THR A 547 11.00 -11.86 6.67
N ILE A 548 11.39 -12.79 7.55
CA ILE A 548 12.23 -13.93 7.20
C ILE A 548 11.55 -14.78 6.15
N ASN A 549 12.33 -15.43 5.28
CA ASN A 549 11.82 -16.35 4.26
C ASN A 549 10.91 -15.68 3.23
N GLU A 550 11.19 -14.43 2.88
CA GLU A 550 10.56 -13.78 1.73
C GLU A 550 10.76 -14.61 0.46
N ARG A 551 9.69 -14.77 -0.33
CA ARG A 551 9.68 -15.60 -1.53
C ARG A 551 8.57 -15.20 -2.49
N VAL A 552 8.76 -15.51 -3.77
CA VAL A 552 7.72 -15.39 -4.81
C VAL A 552 7.56 -16.71 -5.55
N GLN A 553 6.31 -17.07 -5.87
CA GLN A 553 6.05 -18.20 -6.76
C GLN A 553 6.23 -17.78 -8.22
N LEU A 554 7.05 -18.50 -8.99
CA LEU A 554 7.35 -18.12 -10.38
C LEU A 554 6.13 -18.21 -11.31
N GLY A 555 5.14 -19.02 -10.96
CA GLY A 555 3.86 -19.05 -11.67
C GLY A 555 3.11 -17.72 -11.58
N GLU A 556 3.19 -17.03 -10.44
CA GLU A 556 2.60 -15.70 -10.31
C GLU A 556 3.44 -14.64 -11.02
N LEU A 557 4.77 -14.74 -10.97
CA LEU A 557 5.63 -13.84 -11.75
C LEU A 557 5.34 -13.96 -13.26
N SER A 558 5.04 -15.17 -13.74
CA SER A 558 4.54 -15.42 -15.09
C SER A 558 3.19 -14.74 -15.33
N ASN A 559 2.22 -14.88 -14.42
CA ASN A 559 0.93 -14.20 -14.49
C ASN A 559 1.07 -12.67 -14.56
N MET A 560 1.99 -12.10 -13.80
CA MET A 560 2.28 -10.67 -13.85
C MET A 560 2.83 -10.25 -15.21
N ALA A 561 3.80 -11.01 -15.75
CA ALA A 561 4.36 -10.73 -17.07
C ALA A 561 3.30 -10.82 -18.18
N LYS A 562 2.36 -11.78 -18.08
CA LYS A 562 1.22 -11.89 -19.02
C LYS A 562 0.34 -10.65 -18.97
N PHE A 563 -0.01 -10.20 -17.77
CA PHE A 563 -0.83 -9.01 -17.60
C PHE A 563 -0.15 -7.77 -18.16
N TYR A 564 1.12 -7.50 -17.81
CA TYR A 564 1.83 -6.35 -18.34
C TYR A 564 1.96 -6.38 -19.86
N TYR A 565 2.20 -7.56 -20.43
CA TYR A 565 2.26 -7.75 -21.88
C TYR A 565 0.92 -7.40 -22.56
N ASP A 566 -0.21 -7.89 -22.05
CA ASP A 566 -1.52 -7.59 -22.60
C ASP A 566 -1.95 -6.13 -22.32
N PHE A 567 -1.59 -5.59 -21.16
CA PHE A 567 -1.88 -4.21 -20.75
C PHE A 567 -1.21 -3.21 -21.68
N ILE A 568 0.09 -3.37 -21.94
CA ILE A 568 0.83 -2.51 -22.87
C ILE A 568 0.18 -2.54 -24.26
N ARG A 569 -0.14 -3.73 -24.78
CA ARG A 569 -0.77 -3.89 -26.11
C ARG A 569 -2.16 -3.25 -26.18
N ASN A 570 -2.98 -3.42 -25.16
CA ASN A 570 -4.33 -2.86 -25.15
C ASN A 570 -4.30 -1.32 -25.06
N PHE A 571 -3.38 -0.72 -24.30
CA PHE A 571 -3.21 0.74 -24.27
C PHE A 571 -2.59 1.29 -25.56
N ASP A 572 -1.71 0.52 -26.21
CA ASP A 572 -1.12 0.89 -27.51
C ASP A 572 -2.19 1.00 -28.61
N GLN A 573 -3.18 0.10 -28.59
CA GLN A 573 -4.30 0.07 -29.52
C GLN A 573 -5.41 1.11 -29.21
N ALA A 574 -5.37 1.77 -28.06
CA ALA A 574 -6.45 2.65 -27.61
C ALA A 574 -6.22 4.14 -27.93
N ASP A 575 -7.25 4.82 -28.47
CA ASP A 575 -7.27 6.26 -28.83
C ASP A 575 -7.78 7.14 -27.68
N ILE A 576 -7.25 6.91 -26.48
CA ILE A 576 -7.66 7.55 -25.23
C ILE A 576 -6.72 8.65 -24.78
#